data_AF-A0A4Q2DIV9-F1
#
_entry.id   AF-A0A4Q2DIV9-F1
#
_cell.length_a   1.000
_cell.length_b   1.000
_cell.length_c   1.000
_cell.angle_alpha   90.00
_cell.angle_beta   90.00
_cell.angle_gamma   90.00
#
_symmetry.space_group_name_H-M   'P 1'
#
loop_
_entity.id
_entity.type
_entity.pdbx_description
1 polymer ?
#
loop_
_entity_poly.entity_id
_entity_poly.type
_entity_poly.pdbx_seq_one_letter_code
_entity_poly.pdbx_strand_id
1 'polypeptide(L)'
;MANLTVPDLNFNYVADKTKYFKAFCVNPAEDHCNLGLCPNTDVTGIGQQVSIYITTIIYAMVLAYIPWLHRPMLYAHMSVLYSLYIAALVSMLKGELTNADGIFVVVTAGSPASIYLWYLTLRSFWNANVFPIQHANKSVPAHKSLEVQLTRAIVLGSFFFEIALICLMFIPSKAIKFSQPACNKEFGTALWYNVAWELPVAIQSVAMLILFLIALGLTRLWAKRRAYEVPAPMLQPLSKDIEEKPTTERKDNIDIISWTEQVLFDCYPQFMNRTLFICLITVVQLSALPDFEYFVNTKDCLTIILVTFGLFREMPHTSRFKIFVLRICFFIFLAGVWVIRFLGIEFPNSADWIIFFVGCTSALWSWSHFSTSNMKIFLPTLLVLFSMIITTANIFITIIGDPKSFSDPGFAPPDGNYFSFFSLDVLTVVLWIICWLGTSNWPWGKSLTWDKFNKAIWRRAHLLKFCWIILGPHILWIQASNNSNPSRSTDMTFGQIFALIVSIVTVLTLLDEAREMKKEMWAAFFQSDLMPYEEKEQPKHYVPRPGLGMS
;
A
#
# COMPACT_ATOMS: atom_id res chain seq x y z
N MET A 1 1.24 -35.30 56.06
CA MET A 1 1.32 -33.91 56.53
C MET A 1 0.59 -33.03 55.54
N ALA A 2 -0.43 -32.32 56.03
CA ALA A 2 -1.27 -31.32 55.38
C ALA A 2 -1.80 -31.61 53.95
N ASN A 3 -2.97 -32.27 53.92
CA ASN A 3 -4.02 -31.95 52.94
C ASN A 3 -4.39 -30.47 53.15
N LEU A 4 -3.71 -29.57 52.45
CA LEU A 4 -4.23 -28.23 52.20
C LEU A 4 -5.25 -28.38 51.07
N THR A 5 -6.49 -28.72 51.44
CA THR A 5 -7.65 -28.39 50.63
C THR A 5 -7.68 -26.88 50.53
N VAL A 6 -7.12 -26.35 49.44
CA VAL A 6 -7.31 -24.96 49.04
C VAL A 6 -8.83 -24.74 49.07
N PRO A 7 -9.35 -23.76 49.83
CA PRO A 7 -10.79 -23.51 49.90
C PRO A 7 -11.32 -23.38 48.48
N ASP A 8 -12.46 -24.03 48.19
CA ASP A 8 -13.19 -24.01 46.93
C ASP A 8 -13.15 -22.60 46.32
N LEU A 9 -12.17 -22.37 45.44
CA LEU A 9 -12.26 -21.33 44.44
C LEU A 9 -13.30 -21.86 43.46
N ASN A 10 -14.58 -21.67 43.80
CA ASN A 10 -15.69 -21.80 42.87
C ASN A 10 -15.48 -20.74 41.78
N PHE A 11 -14.59 -21.04 40.85
CA PHE A 11 -14.36 -20.31 39.61
C PHE A 11 -15.62 -20.50 38.78
N ASN A 12 -16.63 -19.68 39.05
CA ASN A 12 -17.86 -19.68 38.29
C ASN A 12 -17.66 -18.76 37.08
N TYR A 13 -17.76 -19.32 35.87
CA TYR A 13 -17.74 -18.56 34.61
C TYR A 13 -18.77 -17.40 34.60
N VAL A 14 -19.90 -17.59 35.29
CA VAL A 14 -20.98 -16.58 35.40
C VAL A 14 -20.57 -15.41 36.30
N ALA A 15 -19.70 -15.63 37.29
CA ALA A 15 -19.29 -14.61 38.25
C ALA A 15 -18.18 -13.70 37.71
N ASP A 16 -17.18 -14.26 37.02
CA ASP A 16 -16.10 -13.48 36.40
C ASP A 16 -15.54 -14.23 35.17
N LYS A 17 -16.18 -13.98 34.01
CA LYS A 17 -15.81 -14.59 32.73
C LYS A 17 -14.33 -14.39 32.38
N THR A 18 -13.76 -13.22 32.71
CA THR A 18 -12.38 -12.87 32.35
C THR A 18 -11.37 -13.66 33.18
N LYS A 19 -11.57 -13.75 34.50
CA LYS A 19 -10.68 -14.55 35.35
C LYS A 19 -10.83 -16.04 35.09
N TYR A 20 -12.06 -16.50 34.83
CA TYR A 20 -12.30 -17.89 34.44
C TYR A 20 -11.56 -18.25 33.15
N PHE A 21 -11.64 -17.40 32.13
CA PHE A 21 -10.91 -17.61 30.87
C PHE A 21 -9.39 -17.61 31.07
N LYS A 22 -8.86 -16.68 31.87
CA LYS A 22 -7.42 -16.68 32.23
C LYS A 22 -7.01 -17.97 32.94
N ALA A 23 -7.81 -18.45 33.89
CA ALA A 23 -7.54 -19.70 34.60
C ALA A 23 -7.62 -20.92 33.66
N PHE A 24 -8.60 -20.96 32.74
CA PHE A 24 -8.69 -21.98 31.71
C PHE A 24 -7.43 -22.03 30.83
N CYS A 25 -6.89 -20.87 30.47
CA CYS A 25 -5.70 -20.79 29.61
C CYS A 25 -4.38 -21.19 30.28
N VAL A 26 -4.35 -21.39 31.61
CA VAL A 26 -3.19 -21.96 32.30
C VAL A 26 -3.02 -23.46 31.97
N ASN A 27 -4.13 -24.16 31.75
CA ASN A 27 -4.12 -25.57 31.39
C ASN A 27 -5.33 -25.90 30.49
N PRO A 28 -5.28 -25.48 29.21
CA PRO A 28 -6.41 -25.69 28.32
C PRO A 28 -6.55 -27.17 27.97
N ALA A 29 -7.78 -27.67 27.85
CA ALA A 29 -8.02 -29.05 27.46
C ALA A 29 -7.54 -29.34 26.02
N GLU A 30 -7.03 -30.54 25.78
CA GLU A 30 -6.55 -30.96 24.46
C GLU A 30 -7.69 -31.28 23.48
N ASP A 31 -8.86 -31.67 24.01
CA ASP A 31 -9.90 -32.39 23.25
C ASP A 31 -11.02 -31.47 22.73
N HIS A 32 -11.19 -30.28 23.31
CA HIS A 32 -12.31 -29.38 23.02
C HIS A 32 -11.92 -27.89 23.03
N CYS A 33 -12.61 -27.05 22.26
CA CYS A 33 -12.35 -25.61 22.11
C CYS A 33 -13.51 -24.70 22.58
N ASN A 34 -14.26 -25.12 23.60
CA ASN A 34 -15.55 -24.50 23.96
C ASN A 34 -15.46 -23.00 24.35
N LEU A 35 -14.31 -22.53 24.80
CA LEU A 35 -14.09 -21.15 25.25
C LEU A 35 -13.24 -20.31 24.27
N GLY A 36 -12.87 -20.90 23.13
CA GLY A 36 -12.00 -20.29 22.13
C GLY A 36 -10.50 -20.48 22.38
N LEU A 37 -9.71 -19.80 21.55
CA LEU A 37 -8.25 -19.84 21.55
C LEU A 37 -7.67 -19.09 22.75
N CYS A 38 -6.72 -19.70 23.43
CA CYS A 38 -5.99 -19.07 24.52
C CYS A 38 -4.86 -18.19 23.97
N PRO A 39 -4.85 -16.89 24.29
CA PRO A 39 -3.86 -15.98 23.73
C PRO A 39 -2.49 -16.12 24.41
N ASN A 40 -1.43 -16.15 23.62
CA ASN A 40 -0.08 -15.97 24.14
C ASN A 40 0.27 -14.48 24.21
N THR A 41 0.14 -13.87 25.39
CA THR A 41 0.32 -12.41 25.54
C THR A 41 1.69 -11.92 25.16
N ASP A 42 2.74 -12.74 25.22
CA ASP A 42 4.10 -12.32 24.82
C ASP A 42 4.24 -12.19 23.30
N VAL A 43 3.46 -12.95 22.55
CA VAL A 43 3.50 -12.98 21.08
C VAL A 43 2.42 -12.09 20.47
N THR A 44 1.18 -12.24 20.94
CA THR A 44 -0.03 -11.66 20.33
C THR A 44 -0.63 -10.52 21.15
N GLY A 45 0.04 -10.03 22.20
CA GLY A 45 -0.53 -8.92 22.97
C GLY A 45 -0.43 -7.56 22.26
N ILE A 46 -1.28 -6.64 22.70
CA ILE A 46 -1.58 -5.39 21.99
C ILE A 46 -0.36 -4.48 21.81
N GLY A 47 0.54 -4.42 22.79
CA GLY A 47 1.73 -3.58 22.70
C GLY A 47 2.71 -4.06 21.62
N GLN A 48 2.83 -5.37 21.43
CA GLN A 48 3.66 -5.95 20.37
C GLN A 48 3.07 -5.66 18.99
N GLN A 49 1.75 -5.81 18.83
CA GLN A 49 1.04 -5.49 17.59
C GLN A 49 1.25 -4.03 17.18
N VAL A 50 0.90 -3.09 18.06
CA VAL A 50 1.03 -1.66 17.81
C VAL A 50 2.48 -1.30 17.52
N SER A 51 3.43 -1.89 18.26
CA SER A 51 4.86 -1.64 18.05
C SER A 51 5.32 -2.05 16.66
N ILE A 52 4.95 -3.25 16.21
CA ILE A 52 5.30 -3.77 14.89
C ILE A 52 4.64 -2.96 13.79
N TYR A 53 3.35 -2.60 13.93
CA TYR A 53 2.62 -1.79 12.96
C TYR A 53 3.32 -0.44 12.75
N ILE A 54 3.66 0.25 13.84
CA ILE A 54 4.34 1.55 13.79
C ILE A 54 5.73 1.42 13.15
N THR A 55 6.57 0.50 13.65
CA THR A 55 7.96 0.39 13.19
C THR A 55 8.03 -0.03 11.72
N THR A 56 7.17 -0.94 11.28
CA THR A 56 7.08 -1.38 9.89
C THR A 56 6.66 -0.23 8.94
N ILE A 57 5.61 0.54 9.29
CA ILE A 57 5.16 1.67 8.47
C ILE A 57 6.24 2.75 8.38
N ILE A 58 6.85 3.13 9.52
CA ILE A 58 7.92 4.13 9.56
C ILE A 58 9.11 3.66 8.75
N TYR A 59 9.49 2.39 8.87
CA TYR A 59 10.59 1.84 8.11
C TYR A 59 10.32 1.88 6.60
N ALA A 60 9.10 1.56 6.15
CA ALA A 60 8.71 1.69 4.75
C ALA A 60 8.75 3.15 4.25
N MET A 61 8.31 4.12 5.06
CA MET A 61 8.45 5.56 4.74
C MET A 61 9.91 5.97 4.58
N VAL A 62 10.75 5.55 5.52
CA VAL A 62 12.19 5.85 5.54
C VAL A 62 12.87 5.24 4.32
N LEU A 63 12.56 3.99 3.96
CA LEU A 63 13.07 3.35 2.75
C LEU A 63 12.67 4.06 1.46
N ALA A 64 11.46 4.65 1.41
CA ALA A 64 10.94 5.26 0.20
C ALA A 64 11.35 6.73 0.02
N TYR A 65 11.59 7.46 1.11
CA TYR A 65 11.76 8.92 1.09
C TYR A 65 12.96 9.46 1.88
N ILE A 66 13.49 8.75 2.88
CA ILE A 66 14.47 9.31 3.83
C ILE A 66 15.74 8.44 3.91
N PRO A 67 16.61 8.48 2.88
CA PRO A 67 17.73 7.55 2.77
C PRO A 67 18.78 7.63 3.88
N TRP A 68 18.92 8.78 4.54
CA TRP A 68 19.88 8.93 5.65
C TRP A 68 19.44 8.25 6.95
N LEU A 69 18.14 7.97 7.13
CA LEU A 69 17.61 7.25 8.29
C LEU A 69 17.52 5.74 8.08
N HIS A 70 17.90 5.23 6.90
CA HIS A 70 17.82 3.79 6.60
C HIS A 70 18.49 2.93 7.66
N ARG A 71 19.68 3.31 8.14
CA ARG A 71 20.47 2.54 9.11
C ARG A 71 19.80 2.43 10.49
N PRO A 72 19.51 3.53 11.22
CA PRO A 72 18.88 3.43 12.53
C PRO A 72 17.50 2.78 12.48
N MET A 73 16.72 3.05 11.42
CA MET A 73 15.36 2.52 11.30
C MET A 73 15.34 1.04 10.91
N LEU A 74 16.33 0.58 10.13
CA LEU A 74 16.52 -0.85 9.88
C LEU A 74 16.83 -1.60 11.18
N TYR A 75 17.70 -1.07 12.05
CA TYR A 75 18.00 -1.72 13.33
C TYR A 75 16.80 -1.76 14.25
N ALA A 76 16.01 -0.68 14.31
CA ALA A 76 14.76 -0.66 15.08
C ALA A 76 13.78 -1.74 14.58
N HIS A 77 13.54 -1.78 13.27
CA HIS A 77 12.67 -2.78 12.63
C HIS A 77 13.15 -4.22 12.90
N MET A 78 14.42 -4.50 12.67
CA MET A 78 14.99 -5.84 12.90
C MET A 78 14.97 -6.24 14.38
N SER A 79 15.14 -5.30 15.30
CA SER A 79 15.09 -5.58 16.75
C SER A 79 13.69 -6.04 17.16
N VAL A 80 12.64 -5.36 16.70
CA VAL A 80 11.25 -5.74 16.99
C VAL A 80 10.92 -7.08 16.33
N LEU A 81 11.35 -7.29 15.08
CA LEU A 81 11.13 -8.55 14.35
C LEU A 81 11.79 -9.75 15.04
N TYR A 82 13.06 -9.64 15.42
CA TYR A 82 13.76 -10.71 16.13
C TYR A 82 13.22 -10.93 17.54
N SER A 83 12.75 -9.89 18.23
CA SER A 83 12.05 -10.06 19.50
C SER A 83 10.80 -10.93 19.34
N LEU A 84 10.02 -10.71 18.28
CA LEU A 84 8.84 -11.53 17.97
C LEU A 84 9.24 -12.98 17.67
N TYR A 85 10.28 -13.22 16.86
CA TYR A 85 10.75 -14.56 16.53
C TYR A 85 11.28 -15.32 17.75
N ILE A 86 12.04 -14.65 18.62
CA ILE A 86 12.56 -15.27 19.84
C ILE A 86 11.40 -15.61 20.79
N ALA A 87 10.42 -14.71 20.94
CA ALA A 87 9.22 -14.98 21.74
C ALA A 87 8.44 -16.19 21.20
N ALA A 88 8.21 -16.23 19.88
CA ALA A 88 7.55 -17.35 19.22
C ALA A 88 8.31 -18.67 19.41
N LEU A 89 9.64 -18.65 19.24
CA LEU A 89 10.48 -19.82 19.42
C LEU A 89 10.45 -20.34 20.85
N VAL A 90 10.58 -19.46 21.85
CA VAL A 90 10.53 -19.84 23.26
C VAL A 90 9.17 -20.42 23.62
N SER A 91 8.07 -19.78 23.19
CA SER A 91 6.71 -20.28 23.40
C SER A 91 6.47 -21.62 22.70
N MET A 92 7.03 -21.82 21.51
CA MET A 92 6.95 -23.08 20.78
C MET A 92 7.73 -24.20 21.49
N LEU A 93 8.94 -23.91 21.97
CA LEU A 93 9.77 -24.88 22.71
C LEU A 93 9.15 -25.29 24.05
N LYS A 94 8.36 -24.41 24.67
CA LYS A 94 7.59 -24.71 25.88
C LYS A 94 6.26 -25.43 25.59
N GLY A 95 5.84 -25.53 24.33
CA GLY A 95 4.53 -26.07 23.96
C GLY A 95 3.36 -25.15 24.35
N GLU A 96 3.63 -23.85 24.58
CA GLU A 96 2.65 -22.84 24.98
C GLU A 96 2.05 -22.11 23.76
N LEU A 97 2.73 -22.16 22.60
CA LEU A 97 2.29 -21.48 21.37
C LEU A 97 1.13 -22.22 20.70
N THR A 98 0.01 -21.54 20.48
CA THR A 98 -1.08 -22.08 19.65
C THR A 98 -0.72 -21.95 18.17
N ASN A 99 -1.34 -22.76 17.29
CA ASN A 99 -1.13 -22.57 15.85
C ASN A 99 -1.61 -21.19 15.37
N ALA A 100 -2.65 -20.62 16.00
CA ALA A 100 -3.14 -19.28 15.69
C ALA A 100 -2.12 -18.19 16.04
N ASP A 101 -1.46 -18.27 17.21
CA ASP A 101 -0.37 -17.36 17.56
C ASP A 101 0.79 -17.50 16.56
N GLY A 102 1.09 -18.72 16.09
CA GLY A 102 2.06 -18.97 15.03
C GLY A 102 1.69 -18.29 13.71
N ILE A 103 0.42 -18.38 13.29
CA ILE A 103 -0.07 -17.71 12.06
C ILE A 103 0.05 -16.21 12.21
N PHE A 104 -0.32 -15.66 13.37
CA PHE A 104 -0.13 -14.24 13.66
C PHE A 104 1.34 -13.83 13.51
N VAL A 105 2.29 -14.62 14.04
CA VAL A 105 3.73 -14.34 13.91
C VAL A 105 4.13 -14.30 12.44
N VAL A 106 3.74 -15.32 11.66
CA VAL A 106 4.06 -15.41 10.23
C VAL A 106 3.53 -14.20 9.46
N VAL A 107 2.24 -13.88 9.65
CA VAL A 107 1.61 -12.73 8.98
C VAL A 107 2.30 -11.43 9.38
N THR A 108 2.54 -11.23 10.68
CA THR A 108 3.10 -9.99 11.22
C THR A 108 4.58 -9.82 10.83
N ALA A 109 5.35 -10.90 10.80
CA ALA A 109 6.74 -10.88 10.40
C ALA A 109 6.91 -10.68 8.89
N GLY A 110 6.05 -11.33 8.09
CA GLY A 110 5.88 -11.14 6.65
C GLY A 110 5.19 -9.83 6.27
N SER A 111 5.59 -8.72 6.90
CA SER A 111 5.06 -7.39 6.59
C SER A 111 5.60 -6.84 5.25
N PRO A 112 4.92 -5.85 4.63
CA PRO A 112 5.37 -5.27 3.37
C PRO A 112 6.83 -4.76 3.45
N ALA A 113 7.21 -4.16 4.57
CA ALA A 113 8.57 -3.65 4.78
C ALA A 113 9.60 -4.79 4.91
N SER A 114 9.27 -5.87 5.62
CA SER A 114 10.13 -7.06 5.73
C SER A 114 10.32 -7.76 4.38
N ILE A 115 9.24 -7.95 3.62
CA ILE A 115 9.29 -8.59 2.30
C ILE A 115 10.13 -7.76 1.33
N TYR A 116 9.93 -6.43 1.33
CA TYR A 116 10.76 -5.54 0.52
C TYR A 116 12.23 -5.57 0.95
N LEU A 117 12.51 -5.61 2.26
CA LEU A 117 13.86 -5.72 2.79
C LEU A 117 14.53 -7.05 2.40
N TRP A 118 13.81 -8.18 2.44
CA TRP A 118 14.31 -9.47 1.95
C TRP A 118 14.62 -9.41 0.44
N TYR A 119 13.72 -8.82 -0.36
CA TYR A 119 13.93 -8.59 -1.78
C TYR A 119 15.20 -7.75 -2.04
N LEU A 120 15.36 -6.61 -1.34
CA LEU A 120 16.54 -5.76 -1.47
C LEU A 120 17.82 -6.49 -1.06
N THR A 121 17.75 -7.32 -0.03
CA THR A 121 18.88 -8.12 0.45
C THR A 121 19.30 -9.18 -0.56
N LEU A 122 18.35 -9.92 -1.12
CA LEU A 122 18.62 -10.88 -2.19
C LEU A 122 19.17 -10.16 -3.44
N ARG A 123 18.56 -9.06 -3.85
CA ARG A 123 19.05 -8.27 -5.00
C ARG A 123 20.44 -7.68 -4.76
N SER A 124 20.81 -7.42 -3.51
CA SER A 124 22.12 -6.85 -3.14
C SER A 124 23.30 -7.77 -3.44
N PHE A 125 23.06 -9.07 -3.68
CA PHE A 125 24.08 -10.00 -4.17
C PHE A 125 24.53 -9.70 -5.60
N TRP A 126 23.62 -9.20 -6.44
CA TRP A 126 23.94 -8.76 -7.81
C TRP A 126 24.31 -7.29 -7.90
N ASN A 127 23.69 -6.44 -7.08
CA ASN A 127 23.99 -5.01 -7.03
C ASN A 127 24.06 -4.50 -5.60
N ALA A 128 25.28 -4.42 -5.06
CA ALA A 128 25.52 -4.05 -3.67
C ALA A 128 24.99 -2.65 -3.31
N ASN A 129 24.82 -1.75 -4.27
CA ASN A 129 24.33 -0.37 -4.04
C ASN A 129 22.83 -0.30 -3.72
N VAL A 130 22.09 -1.39 -3.93
CA VAL A 130 20.65 -1.46 -3.69
C VAL A 130 20.32 -1.69 -2.20
N PHE A 131 21.30 -2.13 -1.39
CA PHE A 131 21.08 -2.39 0.02
C PHE A 131 20.92 -1.07 0.81
N PRO A 132 20.01 -0.98 1.81
CA PRO A 132 19.68 0.29 2.47
C PRO A 132 20.85 0.92 3.24
N ILE A 133 21.79 0.12 3.72
CA ILE A 133 22.98 0.62 4.42
C ILE A 133 24.05 1.00 3.39
N GLN A 134 24.33 2.30 3.30
CA GLN A 134 25.48 2.83 2.59
C GLN A 134 26.59 3.20 3.58
N HIS A 135 27.83 2.86 3.22
CA HIS A 135 28.98 3.17 4.05
C HIS A 135 29.27 4.68 4.04
N ALA A 136 29.53 5.27 5.20
CA ALA A 136 29.84 6.71 5.32
C ALA A 136 31.10 7.10 4.52
N ASN A 137 32.05 6.18 4.41
CA ASN A 137 33.26 6.36 3.62
C ASN A 137 33.12 5.63 2.26
N LYS A 138 32.90 6.40 1.18
CA LYS A 138 32.75 5.89 -0.20
C LYS A 138 33.99 5.19 -0.76
N SER A 139 35.13 5.28 -0.07
CA SER A 139 36.40 4.66 -0.51
C SER A 139 36.45 3.14 -0.32
N VAL A 140 35.64 2.56 0.57
CA VAL A 140 35.58 1.11 0.79
C VAL A 140 34.36 0.56 0.06
N PRO A 141 34.53 -0.42 -0.87
CA PRO A 141 33.41 -1.07 -1.52
C PRO A 141 32.46 -1.70 -0.49
N ALA A 142 31.15 -1.52 -0.65
CA ALA A 142 30.14 -2.01 0.30
C ALA A 142 30.26 -3.53 0.58
N HIS A 143 30.73 -4.31 -0.39
CA HIS A 143 30.94 -5.76 -0.23
C HIS A 143 32.07 -6.14 0.73
N LYS A 144 32.97 -5.21 1.11
CA LYS A 144 34.06 -5.46 2.06
C LYS A 144 33.73 -5.01 3.49
N SER A 145 32.62 -4.31 3.70
CA SER A 145 32.23 -3.84 5.02
C SER A 145 31.63 -5.00 5.84
N LEU A 146 32.26 -5.32 6.96
CA LEU A 146 31.78 -6.34 7.90
C LEU A 146 30.37 -6.03 8.40
N GLU A 147 30.07 -4.75 8.65
CA GLU A 147 28.75 -4.31 9.10
C GLU A 147 27.66 -4.61 8.05
N VAL A 148 27.93 -4.30 6.78
CA VAL A 148 26.99 -4.56 5.68
C VAL A 148 26.77 -6.06 5.52
N GLN A 149 27.85 -6.86 5.58
CA GLN A 149 27.75 -8.32 5.50
C GLN A 149 26.97 -8.92 6.68
N LEU A 150 27.26 -8.47 7.91
CA LEU A 150 26.56 -8.90 9.11
C LEU A 150 25.08 -8.54 9.04
N THR A 151 24.75 -7.32 8.62
CA THR A 151 23.35 -6.90 8.51
C THR A 151 22.61 -7.70 7.43
N ARG A 152 23.25 -7.98 6.28
CA ARG A 152 22.68 -8.87 5.27
C ARG A 152 22.45 -10.27 5.82
N ALA A 153 23.41 -10.82 6.56
CA ALA A 153 23.28 -12.13 7.19
C ALA A 153 22.12 -12.15 8.21
N ILE A 154 21.96 -11.10 9.02
CA ILE A 154 20.86 -10.95 9.97
C ILE A 154 19.51 -10.85 9.25
N VAL A 155 19.43 -10.12 8.13
CA VAL A 155 18.20 -10.01 7.34
C VAL A 155 17.87 -11.31 6.60
N LEU A 156 18.87 -12.04 6.11
CA LEU A 156 18.66 -13.37 5.54
C LEU A 156 18.28 -14.38 6.62
N GLY A 157 18.84 -14.23 7.82
CA GLY A 157 18.46 -15.02 8.99
C GLY A 157 16.97 -14.89 9.30
N SER A 158 16.40 -13.66 9.24
CA SER A 158 14.95 -13.49 9.42
C SER A 158 14.15 -14.15 8.31
N PHE A 159 14.58 -14.03 7.05
CA PHE A 159 13.93 -14.71 5.93
C PHE A 159 13.92 -16.23 6.08
N PHE A 160 15.05 -16.84 6.45
CA PHE A 160 15.12 -18.29 6.64
C PHE A 160 14.35 -18.74 7.89
N PHE A 161 14.34 -17.94 8.95
CA PHE A 161 13.52 -18.21 10.13
C PHE A 161 12.03 -18.22 9.79
N GLU A 162 11.58 -17.25 8.97
CA GLU A 162 10.21 -17.19 8.47
C GLU A 162 9.81 -18.48 7.72
N ILE A 163 10.64 -18.89 6.75
CA ILE A 163 10.42 -20.13 6.00
C ILE A 163 10.37 -21.34 6.94
N ALA A 164 11.29 -21.41 7.90
CA ALA A 164 11.32 -22.50 8.87
C ALA A 164 10.05 -22.53 9.72
N LEU A 165 9.57 -21.38 10.19
CA LEU A 165 8.33 -21.29 10.97
C LEU A 165 7.11 -21.74 10.16
N ILE A 166 6.99 -21.28 8.90
CA ILE A 166 5.97 -21.75 7.95
C ILE A 166 6.06 -23.27 7.82
N CYS A 167 7.24 -23.84 7.53
CA CYS A 167 7.42 -25.27 7.41
C CYS A 167 7.02 -26.03 8.69
N LEU A 168 7.40 -25.55 9.87
CA LEU A 168 7.08 -26.19 11.14
C LEU A 168 5.58 -26.16 11.47
N MET A 169 4.88 -25.11 11.04
CA MET A 169 3.43 -24.99 11.25
C MET A 169 2.61 -25.85 10.29
N PHE A 170 3.03 -25.94 9.02
CA PHE A 170 2.26 -26.63 7.99
C PHE A 170 2.67 -28.10 7.79
N ILE A 171 3.88 -28.48 8.18
CA ILE A 171 4.34 -29.87 8.08
C ILE A 171 4.15 -30.52 9.46
N PRO A 172 3.20 -31.46 9.62
CA PRO A 172 2.95 -32.09 10.89
C PRO A 172 4.21 -32.81 11.39
N SER A 173 4.76 -32.35 12.50
CA SER A 173 5.93 -32.92 13.15
C SER A 173 5.53 -33.55 14.48
N LYS A 174 6.08 -34.72 14.80
CA LYS A 174 5.91 -35.35 16.12
C LYS A 174 6.76 -34.67 17.20
N ALA A 175 7.78 -33.90 16.79
CA ALA A 175 8.76 -33.30 17.70
C ALA A 175 8.25 -31.98 18.33
N ILE A 176 7.33 -31.28 17.66
CA ILE A 176 6.78 -30.00 18.12
C ILE A 176 5.29 -30.19 18.35
N LYS A 177 4.83 -29.82 19.54
CA LYS A 177 3.40 -29.83 19.89
C LYS A 177 2.93 -28.39 20.08
N PHE A 178 1.97 -27.98 19.26
CA PHE A 178 1.24 -26.73 19.49
C PHE A 178 0.21 -26.93 20.61
N SER A 179 -0.03 -25.88 21.39
CA SER A 179 -1.10 -25.91 22.39
C SER A 179 -2.47 -25.94 21.70
N GLN A 180 -3.46 -26.53 22.38
CA GLN A 180 -4.86 -26.61 21.94
C GLN A 180 -5.08 -27.21 20.52
N PRO A 181 -4.71 -28.47 20.27
CA PRO A 181 -4.85 -29.09 18.95
C PRO A 181 -6.30 -29.19 18.47
N ALA A 182 -7.29 -29.31 19.37
CA ALA A 182 -8.70 -29.28 19.01
C ALA A 182 -9.12 -27.93 18.39
N CYS A 183 -8.66 -26.81 18.93
CA CYS A 183 -8.96 -25.47 18.40
C CYS A 183 -8.41 -25.27 16.98
N ASN A 184 -7.30 -25.92 16.66
CA ASN A 184 -6.70 -25.83 15.33
C ASN A 184 -7.62 -26.39 14.23
N LYS A 185 -8.43 -27.41 14.52
CA LYS A 185 -9.38 -27.97 13.54
C LYS A 185 -10.51 -27.02 13.20
N GLU A 186 -10.93 -26.21 14.17
CA GLU A 186 -12.08 -25.31 14.03
C GLU A 186 -11.68 -23.95 13.47
N PHE A 187 -10.53 -23.40 13.89
CA PHE A 187 -10.10 -22.05 13.52
C PHE A 187 -8.92 -22.03 12.53
N GLY A 188 -8.07 -23.06 12.53
CA GLY A 188 -6.78 -23.03 11.81
C GLY A 188 -6.89 -22.95 10.29
N THR A 189 -7.89 -23.60 9.69
CA THR A 189 -8.12 -23.58 8.23
C THR A 189 -8.57 -22.20 7.73
N ALA A 190 -9.42 -21.51 8.49
CA ALA A 190 -9.87 -20.16 8.15
C ALA A 190 -8.75 -19.13 8.31
N LEU A 191 -7.89 -19.29 9.32
CA LEU A 191 -6.78 -18.37 9.58
C LEU A 191 -5.66 -18.45 8.52
N TRP A 192 -5.50 -19.59 7.85
CA TRP A 192 -4.51 -19.75 6.79
C TRP A 192 -4.64 -18.74 5.66
N TYR A 193 -5.87 -18.35 5.30
CA TYR A 193 -6.11 -17.36 4.25
C TYR A 193 -5.49 -15.98 4.57
N ASN A 194 -5.28 -15.66 5.85
CA ASN A 194 -4.59 -14.43 6.26
C ASN A 194 -3.08 -14.48 5.98
N VAL A 195 -2.46 -15.66 5.88
CA VAL A 195 -1.05 -15.79 5.43
C VAL A 195 -0.93 -15.34 3.97
N ALA A 196 -1.95 -15.63 3.16
CA ALA A 196 -2.04 -15.20 1.78
C ALA A 196 -2.64 -13.79 1.63
N TRP A 197 -2.45 -12.88 2.61
CA TRP A 197 -2.96 -11.50 2.54
C TRP A 197 -2.43 -10.72 1.32
N GLU A 198 -1.27 -11.12 0.79
CA GLU A 198 -0.71 -10.56 -0.44
C GLU A 198 -1.44 -11.04 -1.69
N LEU A 199 -2.21 -12.12 -1.63
CA LEU A 199 -2.81 -12.74 -2.82
C LEU A 199 -3.74 -11.79 -3.58
N PRO A 200 -4.66 -11.03 -2.93
CA PRO A 200 -5.45 -10.01 -3.64
C PRO A 200 -4.57 -8.94 -4.31
N VAL A 201 -3.53 -8.47 -3.61
CA VAL A 201 -2.56 -7.49 -4.16
C VAL A 201 -1.86 -8.08 -5.38
N ALA A 202 -1.43 -9.34 -5.30
CA ALA A 202 -0.69 -10.03 -6.34
C ALA A 202 -1.57 -10.31 -7.57
N ILE A 203 -2.79 -10.82 -7.37
CA ILE A 203 -3.76 -11.08 -8.45
C ILE A 203 -4.05 -9.78 -9.19
N GLN A 204 -4.35 -8.69 -8.46
CA GLN A 204 -4.58 -7.40 -9.09
C GLN A 204 -3.32 -6.89 -9.78
N SER A 205 -2.15 -6.99 -9.16
CA SER A 205 -0.87 -6.59 -9.77
C SER A 205 -0.57 -7.32 -11.08
N VAL A 206 -0.88 -8.61 -11.15
CA VAL A 206 -0.77 -9.40 -12.38
C VAL A 206 -1.80 -8.97 -13.41
N ALA A 207 -3.07 -8.80 -13.03
CA ALA A 207 -4.12 -8.33 -13.93
C ALA A 207 -3.77 -6.95 -14.53
N MET A 208 -3.26 -6.05 -13.68
CA MET A 208 -2.75 -4.74 -14.03
C MET A 208 -1.62 -4.81 -15.07
N LEU A 209 -0.63 -5.68 -14.83
CA LEU A 209 0.47 -5.90 -15.76
C LEU A 209 -0.04 -6.45 -17.10
N ILE A 210 -0.99 -7.40 -17.09
CA ILE A 210 -1.56 -7.97 -18.30
C ILE A 210 -2.30 -6.91 -19.12
N LEU A 211 -3.22 -6.16 -18.50
CA LEU A 211 -3.97 -5.09 -19.17
C LEU A 211 -3.04 -4.02 -19.76
N PHE A 212 -2.03 -3.62 -18.99
CA PHE A 212 -0.98 -2.71 -19.43
C PHE A 212 -0.23 -3.24 -20.66
N LEU A 213 0.22 -4.49 -20.63
CA LEU A 213 0.95 -5.11 -21.74
C LEU A 213 0.08 -5.27 -22.99
N ILE A 214 -1.21 -5.58 -22.84
CA ILE A 214 -2.17 -5.64 -23.95
C ILE A 214 -2.33 -4.25 -24.57
N ALA A 215 -2.60 -3.22 -23.77
CA ALA A 215 -2.75 -1.85 -24.27
C ALA A 215 -1.46 -1.36 -24.97
N LEU A 216 -0.30 -1.63 -24.39
CA LEU A 216 1.00 -1.32 -24.98
C LEU A 216 1.25 -2.10 -26.28
N GLY A 217 0.86 -3.37 -26.33
CA GLY A 217 0.97 -4.21 -27.52
C GLY A 217 0.10 -3.70 -28.67
N LEU A 218 -1.16 -3.36 -28.37
CA LEU A 218 -2.12 -2.84 -29.34
C LEU A 218 -1.70 -1.48 -29.91
N THR A 219 -1.26 -0.55 -29.04
CA THR A 219 -0.75 0.76 -29.48
C THR A 219 0.51 0.63 -30.33
N ARG A 220 1.45 -0.22 -29.95
CA ARG A 220 2.67 -0.50 -30.74
C ARG A 220 2.36 -1.18 -32.07
N LEU A 221 1.44 -2.14 -32.09
CA LEU A 221 1.01 -2.82 -33.31
C LEU A 221 0.46 -1.82 -34.32
N TRP A 222 -0.36 -0.88 -33.85
CA TRP A 222 -0.93 0.16 -34.70
C TRP A 222 0.14 1.12 -35.23
N ALA A 223 1.07 1.55 -34.37
CA ALA A 223 2.19 2.38 -34.80
C ALA A 223 3.10 1.70 -35.85
N LYS A 224 3.05 0.35 -36.00
CA LYS A 224 3.79 -0.38 -37.06
C LYS A 224 3.24 -0.23 -38.45
N ARG A 225 2.06 0.36 -38.62
CA ARG A 225 1.44 0.48 -39.94
C ARG A 225 2.24 1.45 -40.80
N ARG A 226 2.44 1.11 -42.07
CA ARG A 226 3.17 1.96 -43.04
C ARG A 226 2.54 3.34 -43.22
N ALA A 227 1.23 3.45 -43.00
CA ALA A 227 0.47 4.69 -43.12
C ALA A 227 0.51 5.56 -41.84
N TYR A 228 1.19 5.10 -40.78
CA TYR A 228 1.27 5.85 -39.52
C TYR A 228 2.24 7.03 -39.67
N GLU A 229 1.74 8.24 -39.41
CA GLU A 229 2.55 9.44 -39.32
C GLU A 229 2.80 9.75 -37.85
N VAL A 230 4.03 10.14 -37.50
CA VAL A 230 4.34 10.50 -36.11
C VAL A 230 3.64 11.82 -35.80
N PRO A 231 2.79 11.91 -34.76
CA PRO A 231 2.17 13.16 -34.34
C PRO A 231 3.24 14.20 -33.99
N ALA A 232 2.93 15.49 -34.20
CA ALA A 232 3.80 16.56 -33.74
C ALA A 232 4.07 16.43 -32.23
N PRO A 233 5.32 16.65 -31.77
CA PRO A 233 5.63 16.57 -30.35
C PRO A 233 4.75 17.53 -29.56
N MET A 234 4.17 17.05 -28.47
CA MET A 234 3.41 17.91 -27.57
C MET A 234 4.34 18.94 -26.95
N LEU A 235 3.99 20.22 -27.08
CA LEU A 235 4.62 21.29 -26.33
C LEU A 235 4.17 21.17 -24.88
N GLN A 236 5.10 20.95 -23.95
CA GLN A 236 4.81 21.01 -22.52
C GLN A 236 4.33 22.42 -22.18
N PRO A 237 3.23 22.57 -21.42
CA PRO A 237 2.88 23.86 -20.86
C PRO A 237 4.00 24.29 -19.92
N LEU A 238 4.71 25.35 -20.29
CA LEU A 238 5.70 25.98 -19.42
C LEU A 238 4.91 26.60 -18.26
N SER A 239 5.00 26.01 -17.06
CA SER A 239 4.50 26.67 -15.86
C SER A 239 5.23 28.02 -15.79
N LYS A 240 4.46 29.11 -15.87
CA LYS A 240 5.01 30.47 -15.93
C LYS A 240 5.69 30.90 -14.62
N ASP A 241 5.46 30.14 -13.55
CA ASP A 241 5.86 30.50 -12.19
C ASP A 241 7.15 29.78 -11.73
N ILE A 242 7.74 28.93 -12.57
CA ILE A 242 9.01 28.26 -12.28
C ILE A 242 9.99 28.62 -13.41
N GLU A 243 10.84 29.62 -13.16
CA GLU A 243 12.03 29.93 -13.98
C GLU A 243 13.05 28.78 -13.90
N GLU A 244 12.69 27.59 -14.37
CA GLU A 244 13.63 26.50 -14.56
C GLU A 244 14.28 26.66 -15.93
N LYS A 245 15.62 26.72 -15.94
CA LYS A 245 16.41 26.64 -17.18
C LYS A 245 15.97 25.41 -17.98
N PRO A 246 15.47 25.55 -19.21
CA PRO A 246 15.09 24.42 -20.02
C PRO A 246 16.33 23.62 -20.39
N THR A 247 16.53 22.46 -19.75
CA THR A 247 17.53 21.49 -20.17
C THR A 247 17.02 20.69 -21.37
N THR A 248 17.93 20.28 -22.25
CA THR A 248 17.64 19.48 -23.45
C THR A 248 17.01 18.12 -23.12
N GLU A 249 17.23 17.57 -21.92
CA GLU A 249 16.62 16.33 -21.45
C GLU A 249 15.13 16.46 -21.10
N ARG A 250 14.65 17.67 -20.75
CA ARG A 250 13.23 17.89 -20.38
C ARG A 250 12.28 17.78 -21.57
N LYS A 251 12.78 18.03 -22.79
CA LYS A 251 11.99 18.00 -24.03
C LYS A 251 11.37 16.64 -24.37
N ASP A 252 11.92 15.54 -23.83
CA ASP A 252 11.59 14.20 -24.32
C ASP A 252 10.72 13.35 -23.38
N ASN A 253 10.49 13.75 -22.12
CA ASN A 253 9.72 12.94 -21.16
C ASN A 253 8.62 13.78 -20.48
N ILE A 254 7.37 13.58 -20.91
CA ILE A 254 6.18 14.15 -20.26
C ILE A 254 5.77 13.21 -19.12
N ASP A 255 5.83 13.69 -17.87
CA ASP A 255 5.34 12.94 -16.72
C ASP A 255 3.81 12.84 -16.72
N ILE A 256 3.29 11.83 -16.02
CA ILE A 256 1.85 11.51 -16.04
C ILE A 256 0.97 12.65 -15.53
N ILE A 257 1.46 13.47 -14.59
CA ILE A 257 0.68 14.56 -13.99
C ILE A 257 0.62 15.75 -14.93
N SER A 258 1.77 16.18 -15.45
CA SER A 258 1.84 17.25 -16.46
C SER A 258 1.04 16.89 -17.72
N TRP A 259 1.06 15.62 -18.13
CA TRP A 259 0.21 15.14 -19.22
C TRP A 259 -1.28 15.27 -18.90
N THR A 260 -1.70 14.83 -17.70
CA THR A 260 -3.12 14.88 -17.31
C THR A 260 -3.61 16.33 -17.21
N GLU A 261 -2.76 17.22 -16.69
CA GLU A 261 -3.00 18.66 -16.65
C GLU A 261 -3.30 19.17 -18.06
N GLN A 262 -2.38 18.94 -19.00
CA GLN A 262 -2.54 19.37 -20.39
C GLN A 262 -3.84 18.87 -21.02
N VAL A 263 -4.12 17.56 -20.93
CA VAL A 263 -5.34 16.96 -21.51
C VAL A 263 -6.61 17.59 -20.95
N LEU A 264 -6.67 17.80 -19.64
CA LEU A 264 -7.85 18.37 -18.98
C LEU A 264 -8.04 19.85 -19.32
N PHE A 265 -6.97 20.65 -19.34
CA PHE A 265 -7.03 22.07 -19.66
C PHE A 265 -7.29 22.33 -21.14
N ASP A 266 -6.78 21.50 -22.04
CA ASP A 266 -7.03 21.62 -23.49
C ASP A 266 -8.49 21.31 -23.83
N CYS A 267 -9.06 20.26 -23.24
CA CYS A 267 -10.45 19.87 -23.49
C CYS A 267 -11.47 20.77 -22.77
N TYR A 268 -11.13 21.27 -21.59
CA TYR A 268 -12.07 22.00 -20.73
C TYR A 268 -11.48 23.32 -20.16
N PRO A 269 -11.00 24.25 -21.01
CA PRO A 269 -10.23 25.42 -20.57
C PRO A 269 -11.01 26.38 -19.66
N GLN A 270 -12.34 26.39 -19.77
CA GLN A 270 -13.21 27.25 -18.96
C GLN A 270 -13.69 26.56 -17.66
N PHE A 271 -13.82 25.24 -17.67
CA PHE A 271 -14.33 24.47 -16.53
C PHE A 271 -13.21 24.09 -15.56
N MET A 272 -12.05 23.72 -16.10
CA MET A 272 -10.89 23.29 -15.33
C MET A 272 -10.12 24.49 -14.77
N ASN A 273 -9.69 24.36 -13.51
CA ASN A 273 -8.75 25.28 -12.87
C ASN A 273 -7.72 24.48 -12.07
N ARG A 274 -6.66 25.14 -11.60
CA ARG A 274 -5.54 24.44 -10.96
C ARG A 274 -5.99 23.71 -9.69
N THR A 275 -6.88 24.31 -8.89
CA THR A 275 -7.41 23.65 -7.69
C THR A 275 -8.21 22.38 -8.04
N LEU A 276 -9.17 22.45 -8.98
CA LEU A 276 -9.97 21.29 -9.38
C LEU A 276 -9.08 20.19 -9.95
N PHE A 277 -8.10 20.55 -10.78
CA PHE A 277 -7.10 19.61 -11.29
C PHE A 277 -6.38 18.87 -10.15
N ILE A 278 -5.83 19.59 -9.17
CA ILE A 278 -5.15 19.00 -8.01
C ILE A 278 -6.10 18.08 -7.23
N CYS A 279 -7.35 18.48 -7.04
CA CYS A 279 -8.35 17.66 -6.35
C CYS A 279 -8.66 16.36 -7.12
N LEU A 280 -8.87 16.43 -8.43
CA LEU A 280 -9.11 15.25 -9.28
C LEU A 280 -7.92 14.30 -9.27
N ILE A 281 -6.70 14.83 -9.43
CA ILE A 281 -5.47 14.04 -9.40
C ILE A 281 -5.24 13.44 -8.01
N THR A 282 -5.50 14.18 -6.94
CA THR A 282 -5.43 13.64 -5.57
C THR A 282 -6.37 12.44 -5.41
N VAL A 283 -7.61 12.53 -5.91
CA VAL A 283 -8.57 11.40 -5.90
C VAL A 283 -8.01 10.20 -6.67
N VAL A 284 -7.49 10.40 -7.88
CA VAL A 284 -6.90 9.32 -8.67
C VAL A 284 -5.70 8.68 -7.94
N GLN A 285 -4.86 9.48 -7.28
CA GLN A 285 -3.73 8.94 -6.52
C GLN A 285 -4.15 8.17 -5.25
N LEU A 286 -5.21 8.63 -4.57
CA LEU A 286 -5.79 7.95 -3.40
C LEU A 286 -6.56 6.68 -3.75
N SER A 287 -6.99 6.52 -5.01
CA SER A 287 -7.72 5.32 -5.47
C SER A 287 -6.94 4.02 -5.23
N ALA A 288 -5.60 4.08 -5.21
CA ALA A 288 -4.70 2.98 -4.93
C ALA A 288 -4.82 2.40 -3.51
N LEU A 289 -5.43 3.12 -2.56
CA LEU A 289 -5.67 2.60 -1.22
C LEU A 289 -6.73 1.49 -1.25
N PRO A 290 -6.75 0.56 -0.30
CA PRO A 290 -7.91 -0.30 -0.10
C PRO A 290 -9.13 0.52 0.33
N ASP A 291 -10.31 0.10 -0.10
CA ASP A 291 -11.59 0.72 0.24
C ASP A 291 -12.26 -0.01 1.40
N PHE A 292 -12.88 0.74 2.31
CA PHE A 292 -13.60 0.16 3.45
C PHE A 292 -15.03 -0.15 3.05
N GLU A 293 -15.42 -1.42 3.11
CA GLU A 293 -16.70 -1.89 2.56
C GLU A 293 -17.91 -1.61 3.47
N TYR A 294 -17.71 -1.21 4.74
CA TYR A 294 -18.79 -1.17 5.73
C TYR A 294 -19.41 0.22 5.95
N PHE A 295 -20.74 0.32 5.73
CA PHE A 295 -21.67 1.46 5.91
C PHE A 295 -21.35 2.81 5.24
N VAL A 296 -20.10 3.25 5.25
CA VAL A 296 -19.67 4.50 4.61
C VAL A 296 -18.35 4.24 3.92
N ASN A 297 -18.42 4.16 2.60
CA ASN A 297 -17.23 4.11 1.76
C ASN A 297 -16.38 5.37 1.99
N THR A 298 -15.23 5.18 2.65
CA THR A 298 -14.33 6.28 3.02
C THR A 298 -13.74 6.96 1.78
N LYS A 299 -13.47 6.22 0.69
CA LYS A 299 -13.00 6.80 -0.57
C LYS A 299 -14.04 7.67 -1.24
N ASP A 300 -15.31 7.27 -1.25
CA ASP A 300 -16.38 8.07 -1.84
C ASP A 300 -16.58 9.36 -1.06
N CYS A 301 -16.54 9.29 0.27
CA CYS A 301 -16.63 10.47 1.13
C CYS A 301 -15.46 11.44 0.86
N LEU A 302 -14.22 10.95 0.85
CA LEU A 302 -13.03 11.74 0.53
C LEU A 302 -13.10 12.33 -0.88
N THR A 303 -13.57 11.55 -1.86
CA THR A 303 -13.74 11.99 -3.25
C THR A 303 -14.73 13.14 -3.34
N ILE A 304 -15.90 13.02 -2.72
CA ILE A 304 -16.90 14.09 -2.70
C ILE A 304 -16.32 15.34 -2.05
N ILE A 305 -15.67 15.23 -0.89
CA ILE A 305 -15.10 16.39 -0.19
C ILE A 305 -14.07 17.10 -1.07
N LEU A 306 -13.10 16.35 -1.62
CA LEU A 306 -12.03 16.90 -2.44
C LEU A 306 -12.56 17.52 -3.73
N VAL A 307 -13.44 16.82 -4.44
CA VAL A 307 -13.99 17.30 -5.71
C VAL A 307 -14.89 18.50 -5.49
N THR A 308 -15.74 18.50 -4.47
CA THR A 308 -16.60 19.65 -4.12
C THR A 308 -15.75 20.87 -3.81
N PHE A 309 -14.69 20.69 -3.01
CA PHE A 309 -13.73 21.77 -2.75
C PHE A 309 -13.09 22.29 -4.04
N GLY A 310 -12.62 21.40 -4.92
CA GLY A 310 -12.06 21.77 -6.23
C GLY A 310 -13.03 22.53 -7.13
N LEU A 311 -14.29 22.10 -7.20
CA LEU A 311 -15.33 22.71 -8.01
C LEU A 311 -15.68 24.13 -7.55
N PHE A 312 -15.67 24.40 -6.25
CA PHE A 312 -16.23 25.64 -5.70
C PHE A 312 -15.21 26.59 -5.06
N ARG A 313 -13.95 26.19 -4.88
CA ARG A 313 -12.91 27.07 -4.28
C ARG A 313 -12.65 28.34 -5.08
N GLU A 314 -12.56 28.22 -6.41
CA GLU A 314 -12.27 29.36 -7.29
C GLU A 314 -13.47 29.67 -8.18
N MET A 315 -13.84 30.96 -8.24
CA MET A 315 -14.91 31.41 -9.12
C MET A 315 -14.47 31.36 -10.59
N PRO A 316 -15.31 30.84 -11.51
CA PRO A 316 -15.01 30.86 -12.94
C PRO A 316 -14.91 32.31 -13.45
N HIS A 317 -13.85 32.62 -14.20
CA HIS A 317 -13.58 33.98 -14.68
C HIS A 317 -14.45 34.40 -15.87
N THR A 318 -14.87 33.45 -16.71
CA THR A 318 -15.67 33.69 -17.94
C THR A 318 -16.95 32.87 -17.91
N SER A 319 -18.05 33.33 -18.54
CA SER A 319 -19.35 32.61 -18.62
C SER A 319 -19.85 32.01 -17.29
N ARG A 320 -19.83 32.83 -16.22
CA ARG A 320 -20.04 32.40 -14.83
C ARG A 320 -21.22 31.45 -14.64
N PHE A 321 -22.39 31.78 -15.21
CA PHE A 321 -23.60 30.99 -15.00
C PHE A 321 -23.53 29.59 -15.63
N LYS A 322 -23.09 29.48 -16.90
CA LYS A 322 -23.06 28.19 -17.60
C LYS A 322 -22.10 27.20 -16.94
N ILE A 323 -20.90 27.67 -16.59
CA ILE A 323 -19.88 26.83 -15.95
C ILE A 323 -20.30 26.46 -14.53
N PHE A 324 -20.92 27.38 -13.80
CA PHE A 324 -21.42 27.11 -12.46
C PHE A 324 -22.55 26.06 -12.48
N VAL A 325 -23.48 26.14 -13.43
CA VAL A 325 -24.49 25.09 -13.66
C VAL A 325 -23.83 23.75 -13.96
N LEU A 326 -22.82 23.71 -14.84
CA LEU A 326 -22.10 22.48 -15.15
C LEU A 326 -21.40 21.88 -13.92
N ARG A 327 -20.76 22.71 -13.09
CA ARG A 327 -20.12 22.28 -11.83
C ARG A 327 -21.15 21.73 -10.83
N ILE A 328 -22.32 22.36 -10.73
CA ILE A 328 -23.44 21.84 -9.92
C ILE A 328 -23.93 20.50 -10.45
N CYS A 329 -24.14 20.37 -11.77
CA CYS A 329 -24.57 19.09 -12.36
C CYS A 329 -23.56 17.97 -12.09
N PHE A 330 -22.27 18.25 -12.21
CA PHE A 330 -21.21 17.29 -11.90
C PHE A 330 -21.20 16.89 -10.42
N PHE A 331 -21.37 17.86 -9.51
CA PHE A 331 -21.52 17.59 -8.07
C PHE A 331 -22.75 16.72 -7.77
N ILE A 332 -23.92 17.06 -8.32
CA ILE A 332 -25.16 16.28 -8.13
C ILE A 332 -24.98 14.85 -8.64
N PHE A 333 -24.30 14.67 -9.77
CA PHE A 333 -24.00 13.34 -10.30
C PHE A 333 -23.17 12.51 -9.31
N LEU A 334 -22.05 13.03 -8.81
CA LEU A 334 -21.20 12.32 -7.84
C LEU A 334 -21.92 12.09 -6.50
N ALA A 335 -22.71 13.05 -6.04
CA ALA A 335 -23.55 12.88 -4.86
C ALA A 335 -24.58 11.76 -5.06
N GLY A 336 -25.18 11.67 -6.25
CA GLY A 336 -26.09 10.59 -6.63
C GLY A 336 -25.41 9.22 -6.61
N VAL A 337 -24.20 9.11 -7.17
CA VAL A 337 -23.36 7.88 -7.11
C VAL A 337 -23.14 7.45 -5.67
N TRP A 338 -22.76 8.38 -4.79
CA TRP A 338 -22.55 8.08 -3.38
C TRP A 338 -23.82 7.67 -2.65
N VAL A 339 -24.96 8.32 -2.93
CA VAL A 339 -26.26 7.91 -2.36
C VAL A 339 -26.64 6.49 -2.82
N ILE A 340 -26.45 6.15 -4.09
CA ILE A 340 -26.72 4.80 -4.62
C ILE A 340 -25.89 3.75 -3.87
N ARG A 341 -24.58 4.01 -3.68
CA ARG A 341 -23.69 3.12 -2.92
C ARG A 341 -24.05 3.07 -1.43
N PHE A 342 -24.44 4.19 -0.83
CA PHE A 342 -24.89 4.26 0.55
C PHE A 342 -26.14 3.40 0.80
N LEU A 343 -26.99 3.22 -0.22
CA LEU A 343 -28.14 2.32 -0.18
C LEU A 343 -27.78 0.83 -0.35
N GLY A 344 -26.49 0.48 -0.43
CA GLY A 344 -26.00 -0.89 -0.55
C GLY A 344 -26.07 -1.47 -1.95
N ILE A 345 -26.27 -0.65 -2.98
CA ILE A 345 -26.25 -1.09 -4.39
C ILE A 345 -24.80 -1.15 -4.86
N GLU A 346 -24.38 -2.33 -5.32
CA GLU A 346 -23.08 -2.50 -5.98
C GLU A 346 -23.00 -1.62 -7.23
N PHE A 347 -22.15 -0.59 -7.17
CA PHE A 347 -22.00 0.40 -8.21
C PHE A 347 -20.55 0.91 -8.23
N PRO A 348 -19.97 1.33 -9.36
CA PRO A 348 -18.59 1.86 -9.38
C PRO A 348 -18.37 2.99 -8.37
N ASN A 349 -17.19 3.03 -7.76
CA ASN A 349 -16.87 4.06 -6.78
C ASN A 349 -16.70 5.42 -7.47
N SER A 350 -16.72 6.48 -6.67
CA SER A 350 -16.59 7.85 -7.17
C SER A 350 -15.26 8.08 -7.88
N ALA A 351 -14.18 7.40 -7.45
CA ALA A 351 -12.87 7.50 -8.10
C ALA A 351 -12.87 6.81 -9.49
N ASP A 352 -13.63 5.73 -9.68
CA ASP A 352 -13.85 5.05 -10.96
C ASP A 352 -14.51 6.01 -11.95
N TRP A 353 -15.48 6.80 -11.48
CA TRP A 353 -16.12 7.83 -12.31
C TRP A 353 -15.17 8.98 -12.64
N ILE A 354 -14.31 9.39 -11.72
CA ILE A 354 -13.26 10.39 -12.00
C ILE A 354 -12.28 9.87 -13.05
N ILE A 355 -11.82 8.61 -12.96
CA ILE A 355 -10.91 8.08 -13.97
C ILE A 355 -11.60 7.82 -15.30
N PHE A 356 -12.88 7.41 -15.28
CA PHE A 356 -13.69 7.30 -16.48
C PHE A 356 -13.81 8.65 -17.19
N PHE A 357 -14.00 9.74 -16.42
CA PHE A 357 -13.97 11.10 -16.94
C PHE A 357 -12.59 11.44 -17.55
N VAL A 358 -11.48 11.11 -16.89
CA VAL A 358 -10.12 11.30 -17.45
C VAL A 358 -9.91 10.48 -18.74
N GLY A 359 -10.37 9.24 -18.79
CA GLY A 359 -10.29 8.36 -19.96
C GLY A 359 -11.11 8.88 -21.14
N CYS A 360 -12.35 9.30 -20.90
CA CYS A 360 -13.20 9.95 -21.91
C CYS A 360 -12.59 11.27 -22.40
N THR A 361 -12.01 12.07 -21.50
CA THR A 361 -11.33 13.32 -21.87
C THR A 361 -10.11 13.04 -22.74
N SER A 362 -9.32 12.02 -22.39
CA SER A 362 -8.16 11.57 -23.16
C SER A 362 -8.56 11.08 -24.55
N ALA A 363 -9.71 10.39 -24.66
CA ALA A 363 -10.30 9.97 -25.93
C ALA A 363 -10.75 11.18 -26.78
N LEU A 364 -11.42 12.17 -26.19
CA LEU A 364 -11.79 13.42 -26.89
C LEU A 364 -10.57 14.22 -27.33
N TRP A 365 -9.57 14.33 -26.46
CA TRP A 365 -8.31 15.02 -26.72
C TRP A 365 -7.55 14.37 -27.88
N SER A 366 -7.45 13.03 -27.88
CA SER A 366 -6.78 12.30 -28.96
C SER A 366 -7.54 12.38 -30.28
N TRP A 367 -8.87 12.45 -30.26
CA TRP A 367 -9.67 12.68 -31.46
C TRP A 367 -9.41 14.05 -32.10
N SER A 368 -9.21 15.10 -31.30
CA SER A 368 -8.96 16.45 -31.82
C SER A 368 -7.52 16.67 -32.29
N HIS A 369 -6.55 16.01 -31.67
CA HIS A 369 -5.12 16.25 -31.94
C HIS A 369 -4.49 15.28 -32.95
N PHE A 370 -5.09 14.12 -33.20
CA PHE A 370 -4.55 13.16 -34.17
C PHE A 370 -5.20 13.27 -35.55
N SER A 371 -4.42 13.01 -36.59
CA SER A 371 -4.90 12.89 -37.97
C SER A 371 -5.57 11.53 -38.20
N THR A 372 -6.40 11.45 -39.24
CA THR A 372 -7.04 10.20 -39.68
C THR A 372 -6.05 9.15 -40.15
N SER A 373 -4.88 9.55 -40.66
CA SER A 373 -3.73 8.68 -40.97
C SER A 373 -3.11 8.04 -39.72
N ASN A 374 -3.36 8.61 -38.53
CA ASN A 374 -2.72 8.22 -37.27
C ASN A 374 -3.66 7.39 -36.38
N MET A 375 -3.89 7.88 -35.15
CA MET A 375 -4.60 7.20 -34.07
C MET A 375 -6.00 7.79 -33.82
N LYS A 376 -6.46 8.73 -34.64
CA LYS A 376 -7.67 9.53 -34.40
C LYS A 376 -8.91 8.70 -34.05
N ILE A 377 -9.11 7.56 -34.69
CA ILE A 377 -10.28 6.70 -34.43
C ILE A 377 -9.92 5.56 -33.46
N PHE A 378 -8.80 4.89 -33.71
CA PHE A 378 -8.42 3.68 -32.98
C PHE A 378 -8.23 3.91 -31.48
N LEU A 379 -7.49 4.96 -31.12
CA LEU A 379 -7.11 5.17 -29.73
C LEU A 379 -8.29 5.63 -28.86
N PRO A 380 -9.15 6.59 -29.27
CA PRO A 380 -10.36 6.91 -28.50
C PRO A 380 -11.23 5.68 -28.22
N THR A 381 -11.45 4.83 -29.24
CA THR A 381 -12.22 3.59 -29.07
C THR A 381 -11.54 2.65 -28.07
N LEU A 382 -10.22 2.51 -28.16
CA LEU A 382 -9.43 1.69 -27.23
C LEU A 382 -9.56 2.21 -25.79
N LEU A 383 -9.34 3.52 -25.57
CA LEU A 383 -9.39 4.11 -24.24
C LEU A 383 -10.79 3.98 -23.61
N VAL A 384 -11.86 4.25 -24.35
CA VAL A 384 -13.24 4.07 -23.85
C VAL A 384 -13.52 2.61 -23.53
N LEU A 385 -13.08 1.67 -24.37
CA LEU A 385 -13.26 0.24 -24.13
C LEU A 385 -12.53 -0.21 -22.85
N PHE A 386 -11.26 0.17 -22.69
CA PHE A 386 -10.51 -0.14 -21.47
C PHE A 386 -11.12 0.50 -20.23
N SER A 387 -11.62 1.74 -20.33
CA SER A 387 -12.35 2.38 -19.23
C SER A 387 -13.56 1.57 -18.80
N MET A 388 -14.41 1.14 -19.76
CA MET A 388 -15.57 0.32 -19.44
C MET A 388 -15.17 -1.04 -18.84
N ILE A 389 -14.19 -1.73 -19.42
CA ILE A 389 -13.71 -3.03 -18.91
C ILE A 389 -13.22 -2.89 -17.48
N ILE A 390 -12.41 -1.87 -17.18
CA ILE A 390 -11.83 -1.67 -15.84
C ILE A 390 -12.92 -1.30 -14.83
N THR A 391 -13.79 -0.36 -15.15
CA THR A 391 -14.92 0.00 -14.28
C THR A 391 -15.82 -1.21 -13.99
N THR A 392 -16.09 -2.06 -14.99
CA THR A 392 -16.84 -3.30 -14.78
C THR A 392 -16.05 -4.32 -13.96
N ALA A 393 -14.75 -4.49 -14.23
CA ALA A 393 -13.90 -5.44 -13.49
C ALA A 393 -13.81 -5.10 -12.00
N ASN A 394 -13.79 -3.81 -11.64
CA ASN A 394 -13.78 -3.36 -10.25
C ASN A 394 -15.00 -3.84 -9.46
N ILE A 395 -16.19 -3.85 -10.09
CA ILE A 395 -17.42 -4.39 -9.48
C ILE A 395 -17.26 -5.91 -9.23
N PHE A 396 -16.64 -6.64 -10.15
CA PHE A 396 -16.44 -8.08 -9.98
C PHE A 396 -15.33 -8.42 -8.98
N ILE A 397 -14.32 -7.56 -8.85
CA ILE A 397 -13.21 -7.76 -7.93
C ILE A 397 -13.66 -7.70 -6.47
N THR A 398 -14.62 -6.84 -6.12
CA THR A 398 -15.20 -6.83 -4.76
C THR A 398 -15.91 -8.15 -4.46
N ILE A 399 -16.51 -8.78 -5.47
CA ILE A 399 -17.21 -10.06 -5.34
C ILE A 399 -16.22 -11.24 -5.26
N ILE A 400 -15.16 -11.25 -6.09
CA ILE A 400 -14.19 -12.36 -6.21
C ILE A 400 -13.07 -12.26 -5.15
N GLY A 401 -12.79 -11.05 -4.65
CA GLY A 401 -11.66 -10.75 -3.78
C GLY A 401 -11.83 -11.21 -2.33
N ASP A 402 -13.01 -11.68 -1.92
CA ASP A 402 -13.22 -12.24 -0.59
C ASP A 402 -12.55 -13.62 -0.50
N PRO A 403 -11.59 -13.83 0.42
CA PRO A 403 -10.96 -15.13 0.64
C PRO A 403 -11.96 -16.27 0.89
N LYS A 404 -13.15 -15.99 1.44
CA LYS A 404 -14.21 -16.99 1.65
C LYS A 404 -14.98 -17.37 0.39
N SER A 405 -14.94 -16.58 -0.67
CA SER A 405 -15.45 -16.99 -1.99
C SER A 405 -14.76 -18.26 -2.51
N PHE A 406 -13.61 -18.61 -1.92
CA PHE A 406 -12.86 -19.84 -2.20
C PHE A 406 -12.87 -20.86 -1.04
N SER A 407 -13.51 -20.56 0.10
CA SER A 407 -13.54 -21.48 1.25
C SER A 407 -14.72 -22.45 1.22
N ASP A 408 -15.83 -22.07 0.58
CA ASP A 408 -16.97 -22.97 0.37
C ASP A 408 -16.95 -23.57 -1.05
N PRO A 409 -17.37 -24.85 -1.23
CA PRO A 409 -17.51 -25.46 -2.55
C PRO A 409 -18.63 -24.84 -3.41
N GLY A 410 -19.40 -23.91 -2.84
CA GLY A 410 -20.30 -23.02 -3.56
C GLY A 410 -19.78 -21.59 -3.50
N PHE A 411 -19.97 -20.82 -4.56
CA PHE A 411 -19.65 -19.39 -4.60
C PHE A 411 -20.58 -18.65 -3.61
N ALA A 412 -20.21 -18.62 -2.34
CA ALA A 412 -20.99 -17.97 -1.28
C ALA A 412 -20.72 -16.46 -1.36
N PRO A 413 -21.76 -15.61 -1.29
CA PRO A 413 -21.57 -14.17 -1.15
C PRO A 413 -20.84 -13.87 0.17
N PRO A 414 -20.20 -12.70 0.29
CA PRO A 414 -19.53 -12.28 1.52
C PRO A 414 -20.48 -12.35 2.73
N ASP A 415 -20.20 -13.21 3.70
CA ASP A 415 -21.04 -13.36 4.90
C ASP A 415 -20.75 -12.26 5.92
N GLY A 416 -21.80 -11.78 6.61
CA GLY A 416 -21.82 -10.73 7.65
C GLY A 416 -20.76 -10.75 8.78
N ASN A 417 -19.97 -11.82 8.90
CA ASN A 417 -18.97 -12.07 9.94
C ASN A 417 -17.52 -11.89 9.43
N TYR A 418 -17.32 -10.94 8.53
CA TYR A 418 -16.16 -10.72 7.66
C TYR A 418 -14.77 -10.80 8.32
N PHE A 419 -13.87 -11.55 7.69
CA PHE A 419 -12.41 -11.44 7.86
C PHE A 419 -11.82 -10.40 6.88
N SER A 420 -12.55 -9.86 5.92
CA SER A 420 -12.05 -8.80 5.02
C SER A 420 -12.99 -7.62 4.96
N PHE A 421 -12.55 -6.47 5.47
CA PHE A 421 -13.29 -5.20 5.41
C PHE A 421 -12.73 -4.25 4.35
N PHE A 422 -11.60 -4.62 3.75
CA PHE A 422 -10.90 -3.83 2.75
C PHE A 422 -10.86 -4.55 1.40
N SER A 423 -11.38 -3.92 0.35
CA SER A 423 -11.15 -4.33 -1.04
C SER A 423 -10.16 -3.43 -1.74
N LEU A 424 -9.30 -4.05 -2.55
CA LEU A 424 -8.40 -3.33 -3.41
C LEU A 424 -9.10 -2.94 -4.71
N ASP A 425 -8.98 -1.69 -5.10
CA ASP A 425 -9.43 -1.20 -6.40
C ASP A 425 -8.28 -0.49 -7.09
N VAL A 426 -7.33 -1.29 -7.58
CA VAL A 426 -6.08 -0.77 -8.10
C VAL A 426 -6.11 -0.64 -9.63
N LEU A 427 -7.08 -1.28 -10.31
CA LEU A 427 -7.22 -1.20 -11.77
C LEU A 427 -7.47 0.23 -12.26
N THR A 428 -8.09 1.08 -11.43
CA THR A 428 -8.32 2.51 -11.72
C THR A 428 -7.00 3.26 -12.00
N VAL A 429 -5.92 2.96 -11.28
CA VAL A 429 -4.60 3.56 -11.55
C VAL A 429 -4.02 3.07 -12.89
N VAL A 430 -4.29 1.81 -13.26
CA VAL A 430 -3.82 1.27 -14.54
C VAL A 430 -4.49 1.94 -15.72
N LEU A 431 -5.78 2.22 -15.64
CA LEU A 431 -6.45 3.00 -16.68
C LEU A 431 -5.77 4.35 -16.87
N TRP A 432 -5.36 5.02 -15.78
CA TRP A 432 -4.63 6.27 -15.85
C TRP A 432 -3.30 6.13 -16.62
N ILE A 433 -2.52 5.10 -16.28
CA ILE A 433 -1.24 4.80 -16.93
C ILE A 433 -1.45 4.43 -18.40
N ILE A 434 -2.50 3.67 -18.73
CA ILE A 434 -2.86 3.30 -20.10
C ILE A 434 -3.22 4.54 -20.91
N CYS A 435 -4.04 5.44 -20.36
CA CYS A 435 -4.40 6.70 -21.03
C CYS A 435 -3.16 7.56 -21.29
N TRP A 436 -2.28 7.70 -20.30
CA TRP A 436 -1.04 8.46 -20.44
C TRP A 436 -0.10 7.85 -21.48
N LEU A 437 0.25 6.57 -21.37
CA LEU A 437 1.15 5.92 -22.33
C LEU A 437 0.56 5.92 -23.73
N GLY A 438 -0.73 5.57 -23.79
CA GLY A 438 -1.49 5.51 -25.01
C GLY A 438 -1.74 6.88 -25.61
N THR A 439 -1.29 8.00 -25.05
CA THR A 439 -1.37 9.34 -25.66
C THR A 439 -0.04 10.07 -25.69
N SER A 440 0.97 9.64 -24.95
CA SER A 440 2.29 10.28 -24.88
C SER A 440 3.39 9.58 -25.71
N ASN A 441 3.24 8.28 -26.02
CA ASN A 441 4.32 7.48 -26.60
C ASN A 441 4.08 7.09 -28.07
N TRP A 442 4.61 7.89 -29.02
CA TRP A 442 4.30 7.77 -30.46
C TRP A 442 5.42 7.70 -31.50
N PRO A 443 6.71 7.98 -31.20
CA PRO A 443 7.72 7.85 -32.24
C PRO A 443 7.97 6.38 -32.59
N TRP A 444 7.81 6.05 -33.87
CA TRP A 444 8.26 4.78 -34.44
C TRP A 444 9.74 4.53 -34.07
N GLY A 445 10.03 3.42 -33.40
CA GLY A 445 11.40 3.02 -33.06
C GLY A 445 12.01 3.63 -31.79
N LYS A 446 11.32 4.52 -31.05
CA LYS A 446 11.79 4.94 -29.72
C LYS A 446 11.19 4.02 -28.64
N SER A 447 12.02 3.17 -28.04
CA SER A 447 11.60 2.37 -26.88
C SER A 447 11.64 3.21 -25.60
N LEU A 448 10.54 3.25 -24.86
CA LEU A 448 10.54 3.76 -23.49
C LEU A 448 11.32 2.77 -22.60
N THR A 449 12.52 3.17 -22.18
CA THR A 449 13.32 2.42 -21.20
C THR A 449 12.62 2.42 -19.84
N TRP A 450 12.76 1.35 -19.06
CA TRP A 450 12.16 1.23 -17.72
C TRP A 450 12.50 2.39 -16.79
N ASP A 451 13.73 2.90 -16.83
CA ASP A 451 14.15 4.07 -16.01
C ASP A 451 13.33 5.33 -16.37
N LYS A 452 13.18 5.62 -17.66
CA LYS A 452 12.34 6.74 -18.14
C LYS A 452 10.88 6.56 -17.76
N PHE A 453 10.34 5.34 -17.88
CA PHE A 453 8.96 5.03 -17.47
C PHE A 453 8.76 5.28 -15.98
N ASN A 454 9.64 4.73 -15.13
CA ASN A 454 9.56 4.92 -13.69
C ASN A 454 9.69 6.38 -13.29
N LYS A 455 10.66 7.10 -13.86
CA LYS A 455 10.80 8.54 -13.62
C LYS A 455 9.54 9.29 -14.03
N ALA A 456 8.99 9.01 -15.21
CA ALA A 456 7.80 9.72 -15.69
C ALA A 456 6.53 9.44 -14.86
N ILE A 457 6.39 8.27 -14.23
CA ILE A 457 5.29 8.00 -13.30
C ILE A 457 5.54 8.68 -11.96
N TRP A 458 6.71 8.47 -11.36
CA TRP A 458 6.92 8.79 -9.94
C TRP A 458 7.42 10.21 -9.66
N ARG A 459 7.84 10.97 -10.69
CA ARG A 459 8.45 12.29 -10.55
C ARG A 459 7.55 13.33 -9.86
N ARG A 460 6.24 13.30 -10.11
CA ARG A 460 5.25 14.19 -9.46
C ARG A 460 4.19 13.42 -8.66
N ALA A 461 3.98 12.12 -8.93
CA ALA A 461 2.94 11.30 -8.29
C ALA A 461 3.38 10.76 -6.92
N HIS A 462 3.77 11.67 -6.02
CA HIS A 462 4.29 11.31 -4.70
C HIS A 462 3.23 10.67 -3.79
N LEU A 463 1.98 11.15 -3.88
CA LEU A 463 0.87 10.58 -3.13
C LEU A 463 0.53 9.18 -3.62
N LEU A 464 0.53 8.95 -4.94
CA LEU A 464 0.36 7.62 -5.51
C LEU A 464 1.45 6.68 -5.03
N LYS A 465 2.71 7.13 -5.07
CA LYS A 465 3.86 6.33 -4.59
C LYS A 465 3.66 5.94 -3.12
N PHE A 466 3.25 6.89 -2.29
CA PHE A 466 2.99 6.67 -0.88
C PHE A 466 1.83 5.70 -0.64
N CYS A 467 0.69 5.92 -1.30
CA CYS A 467 -0.49 5.08 -1.18
C CYS A 467 -0.25 3.66 -1.70
N TRP A 468 0.44 3.53 -2.83
CA TRP A 468 0.68 2.24 -3.46
C TRP A 468 1.74 1.39 -2.76
N ILE A 469 2.89 2.00 -2.44
CA ILE A 469 4.06 1.26 -1.95
C ILE A 469 4.02 1.10 -0.44
N ILE A 470 3.42 2.06 0.28
CA ILE A 470 3.41 2.08 1.73
C ILE A 470 1.99 1.80 2.21
N LEU A 471 1.09 2.78 2.15
CA LEU A 471 -0.13 2.73 2.95
C LEU A 471 -1.06 1.55 2.57
N GLY A 472 -1.24 1.28 1.28
CA GLY A 472 -2.14 0.24 0.79
C GLY A 472 -1.78 -1.18 1.26
N PRO A 473 -0.56 -1.68 0.96
CA PRO A 473 -0.09 -2.96 1.46
C PRO A 473 -0.15 -3.07 2.99
N HIS A 474 0.16 -1.99 3.72
CA HIS A 474 0.12 -2.00 5.18
C HIS A 474 -1.31 -2.08 5.75
N ILE A 475 -2.30 -1.44 5.11
CA ILE A 475 -3.71 -1.56 5.53
C ILE A 475 -4.18 -3.02 5.46
N LEU A 476 -3.89 -3.70 4.34
CA LEU A 476 -4.26 -5.10 4.14
C LEU A 476 -3.52 -6.04 5.10
N TRP A 477 -2.23 -5.80 5.27
CA TRP A 477 -1.40 -6.56 6.20
C TRP A 477 -1.84 -6.37 7.66
N ILE A 478 -2.19 -5.15 8.09
CA ILE A 478 -2.74 -4.89 9.44
C ILE A 478 -4.07 -5.63 9.61
N GLN A 479 -4.95 -5.59 8.61
CA GLN A 479 -6.20 -6.36 8.65
C GLN A 479 -5.90 -7.85 8.83
N ALA A 480 -5.04 -8.43 8.00
CA ALA A 480 -4.66 -9.84 8.10
C ALA A 480 -4.03 -10.20 9.45
N SER A 481 -3.20 -9.31 10.00
CA SER A 481 -2.58 -9.46 11.33
C SER A 481 -3.66 -9.45 12.43
N ASN A 482 -4.59 -8.49 12.39
CA ASN A 482 -5.69 -8.40 13.35
C ASN A 482 -6.64 -9.60 13.28
N ASN A 483 -6.90 -10.12 12.07
CA ASN A 483 -7.70 -11.32 11.87
C ASN A 483 -7.03 -12.59 12.38
N SER A 484 -5.70 -12.61 12.33
CA SER A 484 -4.88 -13.73 12.80
C SER A 484 -4.68 -13.71 14.32
N ASN A 485 -5.05 -12.63 14.98
CA ASN A 485 -4.83 -12.44 16.41
C ASN A 485 -5.93 -13.16 17.25
N PRO A 486 -5.58 -14.19 18.03
CA PRO A 486 -6.52 -14.85 18.94
C PRO A 486 -6.84 -14.03 20.20
N SER A 487 -6.08 -12.96 20.48
CA SER A 487 -6.10 -12.22 21.74
C SER A 487 -6.94 -10.94 21.70
N ARG A 488 -7.79 -10.76 22.71
CA ARG A 488 -8.30 -9.44 23.15
C ARG A 488 -7.74 -9.02 24.51
N SER A 489 -6.63 -9.62 24.94
CA SER A 489 -6.05 -9.31 26.24
C SER A 489 -5.51 -7.89 26.26
N THR A 490 -5.93 -7.12 27.27
CA THR A 490 -5.42 -5.77 27.54
C THR A 490 -4.20 -5.78 28.47
N ASP A 491 -3.82 -6.94 29.00
CA ASP A 491 -2.66 -7.06 29.87
C ASP A 491 -1.39 -6.88 29.04
N MET A 492 -0.49 -6.01 29.51
CA MET A 492 0.78 -5.73 28.84
C MET A 492 1.96 -6.28 29.63
N THR A 493 2.78 -7.09 28.98
CA THR A 493 4.02 -7.60 29.59
C THR A 493 5.15 -6.56 29.49
N PHE A 494 6.21 -6.70 30.29
CA PHE A 494 7.35 -5.77 30.27
C PHE A 494 7.98 -5.65 28.88
N GLY A 495 8.09 -6.77 28.15
CA GLY A 495 8.61 -6.78 26.77
C GLY A 495 7.77 -5.91 25.82
N GLN A 496 6.45 -5.87 26.01
CA GLN A 496 5.55 -5.06 25.19
C GLN A 496 5.65 -3.57 25.50
N ILE A 497 5.86 -3.22 26.77
CA ILE A 497 6.12 -1.83 27.17
C ILE A 497 7.42 -1.36 26.51
N PHE A 498 8.47 -2.18 26.55
CA PHE A 498 9.74 -1.87 25.88
C PHE A 498 9.57 -1.70 24.36
N ALA A 499 8.85 -2.62 23.70
CA ALA A 499 8.55 -2.53 22.27
C ALA A 499 7.83 -1.21 21.91
N LEU A 500 6.84 -0.81 22.71
CA LEU A 500 6.15 0.47 22.52
C LEU A 500 7.06 1.69 22.73
N ILE A 501 7.96 1.66 23.72
CA ILE A 501 8.94 2.74 23.91
C ILE A 501 9.82 2.89 22.66
N VAL A 502 10.32 1.78 22.12
CA VAL A 502 11.10 1.79 20.86
C VAL A 502 10.27 2.41 19.73
N SER A 503 9.00 2.02 19.58
CA SER A 503 8.11 2.58 18.56
C SER A 503 7.85 4.08 18.75
N ILE A 504 7.64 4.54 19.99
CA ILE A 504 7.48 5.97 20.29
C ILE A 504 8.74 6.73 19.90
N VAL A 505 9.93 6.22 20.22
CA VAL A 505 11.19 6.85 19.82
C VAL A 505 11.32 6.92 18.29
N THR A 506 10.90 5.88 17.56
CA THR A 506 10.87 5.92 16.09
C THR A 506 9.90 6.97 15.54
N VAL A 507 8.72 7.13 16.14
CA VAL A 507 7.75 8.18 15.77
C VAL A 507 8.32 9.56 16.04
N LEU A 508 8.89 9.79 17.23
CA LEU A 508 9.48 11.07 17.59
C LEU A 508 10.63 11.45 16.65
N THR A 509 11.47 10.48 16.28
CA THR A 509 12.55 10.69 15.30
C THR A 509 11.98 11.11 13.94
N LEU A 510 10.93 10.44 13.46
CA LEU A 510 10.29 10.81 12.20
C LEU A 510 9.61 12.19 12.26
N LEU A 511 9.00 12.54 13.39
CA LEU A 511 8.36 13.84 13.59
C LEU A 511 9.37 14.99 13.64
N ASP A 512 10.54 14.76 14.23
CA ASP A 512 11.62 15.76 14.25
C ASP A 512 12.10 16.03 12.82
N GLU A 513 12.30 14.98 12.02
CA GLU A 513 12.67 15.08 10.62
C GLU A 513 11.59 15.78 9.78
N ALA A 514 10.32 15.40 10.00
CA ALA A 514 9.18 16.04 9.36
C ALA A 514 9.07 17.54 9.67
N ARG A 515 9.50 17.96 10.87
CA ARG A 515 9.55 19.35 11.30
C ARG A 515 10.69 20.13 10.62
N GLU A 516 11.83 19.49 10.38
CA GLU A 516 12.96 20.09 9.67
C GLU A 516 12.70 20.24 8.16
N MET A 517 11.76 19.49 7.60
CA MET A 517 11.39 19.60 6.19
C MET A 517 10.83 20.99 5.83
N LYS A 518 11.43 21.61 4.80
CA LYS A 518 10.97 22.89 4.23
C LYS A 518 9.50 22.79 3.82
N LYS A 519 8.72 23.85 4.09
CA LYS A 519 7.29 23.95 3.71
C LYS A 519 7.04 23.70 2.21
N GLU A 520 7.98 24.09 1.35
CA GLU A 520 7.94 23.87 -0.10
C GLU A 520 7.90 22.38 -0.46
N MET A 521 8.59 21.51 0.28
CA MET A 521 8.56 20.07 0.05
C MET A 521 7.20 19.47 0.42
N TRP A 522 6.63 19.90 1.55
CA TRP A 522 5.28 19.51 1.94
C TRP A 522 4.24 19.97 0.91
N ALA A 523 4.36 21.21 0.44
CA ALA A 523 3.50 21.73 -0.62
C ALA A 523 3.63 20.90 -1.90
N ALA A 524 4.86 20.59 -2.34
CA ALA A 524 5.11 19.79 -3.53
C ALA A 524 4.52 18.38 -3.41
N PHE A 525 4.65 17.73 -2.25
CA PHE A 525 4.08 16.42 -1.98
C PHE A 525 2.55 16.41 -2.13
N PHE A 526 1.84 17.34 -1.48
CA PHE A 526 0.38 17.37 -1.47
C PHE A 526 -0.22 17.98 -2.74
N GLN A 527 0.49 18.88 -3.42
CA GLN A 527 0.03 19.50 -4.67
C GLN A 527 0.48 18.71 -5.90
N SER A 528 1.24 17.63 -5.70
CA SER A 528 1.82 16.83 -6.78
C SER A 528 2.68 17.67 -7.73
N ASP A 529 3.46 18.59 -7.15
CA ASP A 529 4.46 19.37 -7.88
C ASP A 529 5.82 18.68 -7.83
N LEU A 530 6.75 19.16 -8.64
CA LEU A 530 8.13 18.64 -8.66
C LEU A 530 8.79 18.87 -7.31
N MET A 531 9.46 17.83 -6.79
CA MET A 531 10.27 17.97 -5.58
C MET A 531 11.43 18.95 -5.84
N PRO A 532 11.60 19.99 -5.02
CA PRO A 532 12.58 21.05 -5.27
C PRO A 532 14.06 20.60 -5.14
N TYR A 533 14.32 19.39 -4.65
CA TYR A 533 15.68 18.89 -4.37
C TYR A 533 15.82 17.39 -4.69
N GLU A 534 15.93 17.02 -5.97
CA GLU A 534 16.01 15.60 -6.32
C GLU A 534 17.41 14.96 -6.20
N GLU A 535 18.54 15.68 -6.00
CA GLU A 535 19.85 14.99 -6.16
C GLU A 535 21.03 15.24 -5.19
N LYS A 536 21.14 16.28 -4.35
CA LYS A 536 22.47 16.54 -3.70
C LYS A 536 22.56 17.07 -2.27
N GLU A 537 21.49 17.44 -1.58
CA GLU A 537 21.64 17.99 -0.23
C GLU A 537 21.25 16.98 0.85
N GLN A 538 22.27 16.35 1.46
CA GLN A 538 22.12 15.94 2.86
C GLN A 538 21.84 17.22 3.67
N PRO A 539 20.83 17.26 4.56
CA PRO A 539 20.68 18.39 5.47
C PRO A 539 22.00 18.60 6.21
N LYS A 540 22.53 19.84 6.18
CA LYS A 540 23.86 20.22 6.69
C LYS A 540 24.11 19.86 8.16
N HIS A 541 23.07 19.49 8.91
CA HIS A 541 23.14 19.15 10.33
C HIS A 541 23.40 17.66 10.62
N TYR A 542 23.35 16.78 9.61
CA TYR A 542 23.72 15.37 9.74
C TYR A 542 25.19 15.10 9.41
N VAL A 543 26.09 15.93 9.95
CA VAL A 543 27.38 15.37 10.35
C VAL A 543 27.06 14.59 11.62
N PRO A 544 27.15 13.25 11.66
CA PRO A 544 26.94 12.52 12.90
C PRO A 544 27.90 13.13 13.92
N ARG A 545 27.37 13.80 14.95
CA ARG A 545 28.22 14.20 16.07
C ARG A 545 28.83 12.90 16.60
N PRO A 546 30.15 12.71 16.55
CA PRO A 546 30.77 11.53 17.13
C PRO A 546 30.46 11.58 18.63
N GLY A 547 29.53 10.74 19.09
CA GLY A 547 29.12 10.73 20.51
C GLY A 547 27.69 10.28 20.83
N LEU A 548 26.80 10.11 19.84
CA LEU A 548 25.43 9.59 20.08
C LEU A 548 25.16 8.20 19.46
N GLY A 549 26.14 7.62 18.77
CA GLY A 549 26.17 6.17 18.58
C GLY A 549 26.49 5.54 19.91
N MET A 550 25.61 4.67 20.42
CA MET A 550 25.84 3.90 21.64
C MET A 550 27.27 3.32 21.61
N SER A 551 28.06 3.73 22.60
CA SER A 551 29.29 3.07 23.02
C SER A 551 28.98 1.66 23.51
#